data_AF-A0A2W4K015-F1
#
_entry.id   AF-A0A2W4K015-F1
#
_cell.length_a   1.000
_cell.length_b   1.000
_cell.length_c   1.000
_cell.angle_alpha   90.00
_cell.angle_beta   90.00
_cell.angle_gamma   90.00
#
_symmetry.space_group_name_H-M   'P 1'
#
loop_
_entity.id
_entity.type
_entity.pdbx_description
1 polymer ?
#
loop_
_entity_poly.entity_id
_entity_poly.type
_entity_poly.pdbx_seq_one_letter_code
_entity_poly.pdbx_strand_id
1 'polypeptide(L)'
;MIVVQKLKTLIATALLGSPFFGPAGVALAVSSEPVSVTKEPPVVQTRTFDHANPGPEVPIKGREAATTHCSYDYFVDIGLQTVASRRSGDIYSHTFKVTRLAVRLTLPITFWLPDTVNRRLREHEDGHRQIYEEIYGNAEKTAQRQAQELLDETFIGQGKTLEEAKDDAKAKIGMELNRRYGHEILTYANLVTQLYDNATRSGTNRTPVFLAIRESFLQAWFINLTRKR
;
A
#
# COMPACT_ATOMS: atom_id res chain seq x y z
N MET A 1 -7.27 -13.48 9.29
CA MET A 1 -6.68 -12.61 8.23
C MET A 1 -6.02 -11.34 8.81
N ILE A 2 -4.74 -11.09 8.49
CA ILE A 2 -4.01 -9.85 8.85
C ILE A 2 -3.63 -9.20 7.52
N VAL A 3 -3.96 -7.92 7.31
CA VAL A 3 -3.36 -7.14 6.22
C VAL A 3 -2.23 -6.32 6.84
N VAL A 4 -0.99 -6.62 6.46
CA VAL A 4 0.19 -5.87 6.91
C VAL A 4 0.48 -4.77 5.89
N GLN A 5 1.06 -3.64 6.30
CA GLN A 5 1.55 -2.61 5.40
C GLN A 5 2.95 -2.20 5.86
N LYS A 6 3.93 -2.18 4.96
CA LYS A 6 5.32 -1.79 5.28
C LYS A 6 5.69 -0.48 4.58
N LEU A 7 6.10 0.53 5.36
CA LEU A 7 6.74 1.74 4.84
C LEU A 7 8.23 1.48 4.64
N LYS A 8 8.75 1.74 3.44
CA LYS A 8 10.19 1.73 3.15
C LYS A 8 10.55 2.95 2.29
N THR A 9 11.48 3.76 2.78
CA THR A 9 12.04 4.92 2.07
C THR A 9 13.17 4.45 1.15
N LEU A 10 13.17 4.88 -0.12
CA LEU A 10 14.27 4.67 -1.07
C LEU A 10 15.26 5.84 -0.97
N ILE A 11 16.55 5.55 -0.81
CA ILE A 11 17.64 6.53 -0.87
C ILE A 11 18.28 6.39 -2.27
N ALA A 12 18.17 7.42 -3.11
CA ALA A 12 18.79 7.44 -4.43
C ALA A 12 20.20 8.04 -4.36
N THR A 13 21.21 7.29 -4.80
CA THR A 13 22.61 7.74 -4.93
C THR A 13 22.88 8.15 -6.37
N ALA A 14 23.21 9.42 -6.61
CA ALA A 14 23.53 9.94 -7.94
C ALA A 14 25.04 9.81 -8.25
N LEU A 15 25.39 9.11 -9.33
CA LEU A 15 26.75 9.03 -9.89
C LEU A 15 26.94 10.14 -10.94
N LEU A 16 27.98 10.94 -10.78
CA LEU A 16 28.38 12.03 -11.69
C LEU A 16 29.16 11.46 -12.89
N GLY A 17 28.67 11.71 -14.11
CA GLY A 17 29.35 11.43 -15.38
C GLY A 17 29.51 12.70 -16.23
N SER A 18 30.71 12.89 -16.77
CA SER A 18 31.23 14.08 -17.49
C SER A 18 30.52 14.42 -18.83
N PRO A 19 30.69 15.65 -19.37
CA PRO A 19 29.87 16.14 -20.48
C PRO A 19 30.46 15.78 -21.86
N PHE A 20 29.59 15.30 -22.75
CA PHE A 20 29.85 15.18 -24.19
C PHE A 20 29.11 16.34 -24.91
N PHE A 21 29.84 17.15 -25.67
CA PHE A 21 29.27 18.21 -26.51
C PHE A 21 28.67 17.60 -27.79
N GLY A 22 27.37 17.76 -28.01
CA GLY A 22 26.62 17.34 -29.20
C GLY A 22 25.44 18.28 -29.49
N PRO A 23 24.91 18.31 -30.73
CA PRO A 23 24.15 19.42 -31.28
C PRO A 23 22.78 19.60 -30.63
N ALA A 24 22.29 20.84 -30.67
CA ALA A 24 21.05 21.32 -30.06
C ALA A 24 19.82 20.46 -30.39
N GLY A 25 19.60 19.42 -29.58
CA GLY A 25 18.35 18.70 -29.54
C GLY A 25 17.29 19.57 -28.88
N VAL A 26 16.12 19.65 -29.49
CA VAL A 26 14.91 20.18 -28.86
C VAL A 26 14.69 19.37 -27.58
N ALA A 27 15.01 19.96 -26.44
CA ALA A 27 14.75 19.36 -25.14
C ALA A 27 13.23 19.29 -24.98
N LEU A 28 12.66 18.11 -25.23
CA LEU A 28 11.34 17.78 -24.71
C LEU A 28 11.47 17.91 -23.19
N ALA A 29 10.92 18.99 -22.65
CA ALA A 29 10.77 19.14 -21.22
C ALA A 29 9.90 17.97 -20.75
N VAL A 30 10.53 16.95 -20.19
CA VAL A 30 9.83 15.96 -19.37
C VAL A 30 9.20 16.77 -18.25
N SER A 31 7.90 17.01 -18.36
CA SER A 31 7.10 17.56 -17.27
C SER A 31 7.31 16.61 -16.09
N SER A 32 8.16 16.99 -15.14
CA SER A 32 8.29 16.25 -13.89
C SER A 32 7.05 16.58 -13.08
N GLU A 33 5.97 15.84 -13.31
CA GLU A 33 4.75 16.01 -12.54
C GLU A 33 5.11 15.91 -11.04
N PRO A 34 4.58 16.82 -10.21
CA PRO A 34 4.93 16.85 -8.79
C PRO A 34 4.38 15.62 -8.05
N VAL A 35 3.45 14.88 -8.66
CA VAL A 35 3.07 13.53 -8.20
C VAL A 35 3.21 12.55 -9.35
N SER A 36 3.87 11.43 -9.10
CA SER A 36 3.89 10.28 -10.01
C SER A 36 3.55 9.02 -9.24
N VAL A 37 2.62 8.20 -9.75
CA VAL A 37 2.30 6.89 -9.18
C VAL A 37 2.68 5.80 -10.18
N THR A 38 3.30 4.73 -9.70
CA THR A 38 3.60 3.52 -10.47
C THR A 38 2.97 2.34 -9.77
N LYS A 39 2.09 1.61 -10.46
CA LYS A 39 1.43 0.41 -9.95
C LYS A 39 2.03 -0.84 -10.59
N GLU A 40 2.71 -1.67 -9.80
CA GLU A 40 3.23 -2.95 -10.29
C GLU A 40 2.11 -4.01 -10.38
N PRO A 41 2.22 -5.02 -11.27
CA PRO A 41 1.29 -6.13 -11.27
C PRO A 41 1.26 -6.88 -9.92
N PRO A 42 0.12 -7.45 -9.51
CA PRO A 42 0.06 -8.36 -8.37
C PRO A 42 1.06 -9.51 -8.47
N VAL A 43 1.69 -9.85 -7.34
CA VAL A 43 2.63 -10.98 -7.23
C VAL A 43 1.97 -12.06 -6.39
N VAL A 44 1.53 -13.14 -7.04
CA VAL A 44 0.81 -14.24 -6.38
C VAL A 44 1.76 -15.41 -6.20
N GLN A 45 1.88 -15.91 -4.97
CA GLN A 45 2.65 -17.11 -4.65
C GLN A 45 1.83 -18.08 -3.80
N THR A 46 2.11 -19.37 -3.92
CA THR A 46 1.56 -20.42 -3.05
C THR A 46 2.67 -21.02 -2.23
N ARG A 47 2.43 -21.17 -0.92
CA ARG A 47 3.27 -21.88 0.02
C ARG A 47 2.47 -23.00 0.63
N THR A 48 3.05 -24.19 0.66
CA THR A 48 2.46 -25.34 1.34
C THR A 48 2.98 -25.44 2.76
N PHE A 49 2.18 -26.03 3.67
CA PHE A 49 2.59 -26.29 5.04
C PHE A 49 2.01 -27.61 5.57
N ASP A 50 2.67 -28.19 6.56
CA ASP A 50 2.13 -29.34 7.30
C ASP A 50 1.05 -28.84 8.26
N HIS A 51 -0.21 -29.22 8.02
CA HIS A 51 -1.32 -28.78 8.87
C HIS A 51 -1.22 -29.29 10.32
N ALA A 52 -0.54 -30.42 10.55
CA ALA A 52 -0.30 -30.94 11.89
C ALA A 52 0.83 -30.19 12.61
N ASN A 53 1.77 -29.62 11.85
CA ASN A 53 2.92 -28.88 12.37
C ASN A 53 3.29 -27.69 11.47
N PRO A 54 2.49 -26.60 11.48
CA PRO A 54 2.56 -25.52 10.49
C PRO A 54 3.84 -24.66 10.56
N GLY A 55 4.67 -24.77 11.60
CA GLY A 55 5.84 -23.90 11.77
C GLY A 55 5.48 -22.45 12.14
N PRO A 56 6.44 -21.68 12.67
CA PRO A 56 6.19 -20.31 13.17
C PRO A 56 5.93 -19.27 12.07
N GLU A 57 6.31 -19.53 10.82
CA GLU A 57 6.17 -18.62 9.69
C GLU A 57 4.78 -18.63 9.03
N VAL A 58 3.96 -19.65 9.32
CA VAL A 58 2.63 -19.79 8.72
C VAL A 58 1.62 -18.94 9.49
N PRO A 59 0.98 -17.95 8.85
CA PRO A 59 0.13 -16.97 9.53
C PRO A 59 -1.30 -17.50 9.79
N ILE A 60 -1.46 -18.77 10.11
CA ILE A 60 -2.77 -19.34 10.46
C ILE A 60 -3.14 -19.03 11.91
N LYS A 61 -4.39 -18.61 12.15
CA LYS A 61 -4.90 -18.40 13.50
C LYS A 61 -5.86 -19.52 13.90
N GLY A 62 -5.59 -20.16 15.04
CA GLY A 62 -6.52 -21.13 15.63
C GLY A 62 -6.71 -22.38 14.78
N ARG A 63 -7.91 -22.56 14.20
CA ARG A 63 -8.30 -23.76 13.42
C ARG A 63 -8.47 -23.47 11.92
N GLU A 64 -7.90 -22.39 11.42
CA GLU A 64 -7.90 -22.06 9.98
C GLU A 64 -7.17 -23.17 9.20
N ALA A 65 -7.87 -23.81 8.26
CA ALA A 65 -7.33 -24.90 7.46
C ALA A 65 -6.47 -24.43 6.28
N ALA A 66 -6.61 -23.16 5.88
CA ALA A 66 -5.82 -22.46 4.88
C ALA A 66 -5.96 -20.95 5.14
N THR A 67 -5.08 -20.14 4.56
CA THR A 67 -5.24 -18.68 4.61
C THR A 67 -4.56 -17.98 3.43
N THR A 68 -5.15 -16.88 2.99
CA THR A 68 -4.56 -15.96 2.02
C THR A 68 -4.07 -14.72 2.75
N HIS A 69 -2.79 -14.40 2.57
CA HIS A 69 -2.20 -13.17 3.08
C HIS A 69 -1.92 -12.22 1.93
N CYS A 70 -2.33 -10.96 2.08
CA CYS A 70 -2.09 -9.90 1.12
C CYS A 70 -1.50 -8.67 1.83
N SER A 71 -0.62 -7.95 1.14
CA SER A 71 -0.08 -6.64 1.58
C SER A 71 -0.35 -5.60 0.50
N TYR A 72 -0.95 -4.46 0.85
CA TYR A 72 -1.05 -3.30 -0.05
C TYR A 72 0.16 -2.41 0.19
N ASP A 73 1.30 -2.86 -0.34
CA ASP A 73 2.57 -2.20 -0.13
C ASP A 73 2.67 -0.93 -0.98
N TYR A 74 3.32 0.09 -0.41
CA TYR A 74 3.63 1.32 -1.10
C TYR A 74 5.00 1.82 -0.66
N PHE A 75 5.69 2.47 -1.58
CA PHE A 75 6.99 3.07 -1.41
C PHE A 75 6.89 4.50 -1.87
N VAL A 76 7.47 5.42 -1.10
CA VAL A 76 7.40 6.85 -1.43
C VAL A 76 8.79 7.44 -1.48
N ASP A 77 9.03 8.21 -2.53
CA ASP A 77 10.17 9.09 -2.66
C ASP A 77 9.67 10.55 -2.66
N ILE A 78 10.27 11.36 -1.80
CA ILE A 78 9.74 12.65 -1.36
C ILE A 78 10.76 13.75 -1.66
N GLY A 79 10.37 14.68 -2.52
CA GLY A 79 11.06 15.96 -2.73
C GLY A 79 10.54 17.01 -1.75
N LEU A 80 11.46 17.70 -1.07
CA LEU A 80 11.16 18.76 -0.11
C LEU A 80 11.87 20.06 -0.46
N GLN A 81 11.20 21.18 -0.20
CA GLN A 81 11.79 22.51 -0.20
C GLN A 81 11.64 23.14 1.19
N THR A 82 12.74 23.59 1.78
CA THR A 82 12.69 24.36 3.03
C THR A 82 12.05 25.72 2.76
N VAL A 83 10.98 26.04 3.50
CA VAL A 83 10.27 27.33 3.39
C VAL A 83 10.49 28.22 4.62
N ALA A 84 10.80 27.62 5.78
CA ALA A 84 11.15 28.36 6.98
C ALA A 84 12.13 27.57 7.85
N SER A 85 12.91 28.28 8.65
CA SER A 85 13.88 27.69 9.59
C SER A 85 13.81 28.44 10.92
N ARG A 86 13.75 27.70 12.02
CA ARG A 86 13.79 28.23 13.38
C ARG A 86 14.75 27.41 14.22
N ARG A 87 15.57 28.09 15.01
CA ARG A 87 16.42 27.46 16.01
C ARG A 87 15.85 27.66 17.40
N SER A 88 15.84 26.60 18.21
CA SER A 88 15.49 26.65 19.62
C SER A 88 16.52 25.82 20.39
N GLY A 89 17.51 26.50 21.00
CA GLY A 89 18.67 25.84 21.60
C GLY A 89 19.50 25.07 20.56
N ASP A 90 19.70 23.78 20.80
CA ASP A 90 20.46 22.88 19.92
C ASP A 90 19.58 22.15 18.88
N ILE A 91 18.28 22.43 18.84
CA ILE A 91 17.34 21.82 17.89
C ILE A 91 17.03 22.82 16.77
N TYR A 92 17.18 22.36 15.53
CA TYR A 92 16.69 23.02 14.33
C TYR A 92 15.30 22.50 14.01
N SER A 93 14.34 23.41 13.90
CA SER A 93 13.01 23.16 13.34
C SER A 93 12.94 23.79 11.96
N HIS A 94 12.72 22.97 10.95
CA HIS A 94 12.57 23.41 9.57
C HIS A 94 11.16 23.10 9.08
N THR A 95 10.51 24.08 8.46
CA THR A 95 9.24 23.87 7.76
C THR A 95 9.55 23.55 6.31
N PHE A 96 9.01 22.44 5.84
CA PHE A 96 9.19 21.95 4.47
C PHE A 96 7.87 21.97 3.72
N LYS A 97 7.92 22.40 2.46
CA LYS A 97 6.85 22.18 1.48
C LYS A 97 7.20 20.96 0.64
N VAL A 98 6.21 20.11 0.37
CA VAL A 98 6.39 18.96 -0.53
C VAL A 98 6.42 19.46 -1.97
N THR A 99 7.47 19.11 -2.72
CA THR A 99 7.62 19.50 -4.13
C THR A 99 7.44 18.34 -5.08
N ARG A 100 7.69 17.11 -4.60
CA ARG A 100 7.54 15.89 -5.38
C ARG A 100 7.12 14.71 -4.50
N LEU A 101 6.23 13.88 -5.00
CA LEU A 101 5.90 12.57 -4.45
C LEU A 101 5.91 11.53 -5.57
N ALA A 102 6.87 10.62 -5.52
CA ALA A 102 6.87 9.44 -6.37
C ALA A 102 6.44 8.23 -5.55
N VAL A 103 5.27 7.67 -5.86
CA VAL A 103 4.68 6.54 -5.15
C VAL A 103 4.79 5.30 -6.03
N ARG A 104 5.33 4.21 -5.50
CA ARG A 104 5.32 2.88 -6.12
C ARG A 104 4.45 1.95 -5.31
N LEU A 105 3.49 1.30 -5.94
CA LEU A 105 2.53 0.39 -5.31
C LEU A 105 2.85 -1.05 -5.71
N THR A 106 2.73 -1.99 -4.78
CA THR A 106 2.88 -3.43 -5.05
C THR A 106 1.84 -4.24 -4.30
N LEU A 107 1.40 -5.37 -4.85
CA LEU A 107 0.40 -6.25 -4.23
C LEU A 107 0.93 -7.70 -4.13
N PRO A 108 1.81 -8.02 -3.16
CA PRO A 108 2.15 -9.40 -2.86
C PRO A 108 0.98 -10.14 -2.21
N ILE A 109 0.62 -11.30 -2.76
CA ILE A 109 -0.41 -12.22 -2.27
C ILE A 109 0.23 -13.59 -2.07
N THR A 110 0.07 -14.16 -0.88
CA THR A 110 0.57 -15.49 -0.53
C THR A 110 -0.58 -16.37 -0.09
N PHE A 111 -0.84 -17.44 -0.83
CA PHE A 111 -1.64 -18.57 -0.36
C PHE A 111 -0.81 -19.42 0.58
N TRP A 112 -1.33 -19.69 1.76
CA TRP A 112 -0.83 -20.70 2.67
C TRP A 112 -1.83 -21.85 2.67
N LEU A 113 -1.48 -22.94 1.99
CA LEU A 113 -2.35 -24.11 1.82
C LEU A 113 -1.71 -25.33 2.48
N PRO A 114 -2.48 -26.23 3.10
CA PRO A 114 -1.94 -27.49 3.54
C PRO A 114 -1.60 -28.39 2.34
N ASP A 115 -0.71 -29.36 2.52
CA ASP A 115 -0.31 -30.30 1.46
C ASP A 115 -1.52 -30.99 0.80
N THR A 116 -2.55 -31.28 1.61
CA THR A 116 -3.83 -31.83 1.15
C THR A 116 -4.96 -30.83 1.36
N VAL A 117 -5.07 -29.85 0.48
CA VAL A 117 -6.21 -28.91 0.47
C VAL A 117 -7.34 -29.42 -0.44
N ASN A 118 -8.57 -29.43 0.07
CA ASN A 118 -9.71 -29.76 -0.77
C ASN A 118 -10.00 -28.64 -1.79
N ARG A 119 -10.62 -28.99 -2.92
CA ARG A 119 -10.87 -28.04 -4.03
C ARG A 119 -11.63 -26.79 -3.59
N ARG A 120 -12.64 -26.96 -2.73
CA ARG A 120 -13.50 -25.86 -2.26
C ARG A 120 -12.73 -24.86 -1.40
N LEU A 121 -11.87 -25.33 -0.51
CA LEU A 121 -11.04 -24.45 0.32
C LEU A 121 -10.05 -23.69 -0.56
N ARG A 122 -9.46 -24.34 -1.57
CA ARG A 122 -8.62 -23.66 -2.58
C ARG A 122 -9.41 -22.59 -3.35
N GLU A 123 -10.64 -22.89 -3.78
CA GLU A 123 -11.52 -21.93 -4.44
C GLU A 123 -11.88 -20.75 -3.51
N HIS A 124 -12.08 -21.00 -2.21
CA HIS A 124 -12.32 -19.96 -1.21
C HIS A 124 -11.12 -19.02 -1.05
N GLU A 125 -9.91 -19.58 -0.91
CA GLU A 125 -8.69 -18.78 -0.83
C GLU A 125 -8.47 -17.98 -2.13
N ASP A 126 -8.68 -18.59 -3.30
CA ASP A 126 -8.60 -17.87 -4.58
C ASP A 126 -9.61 -16.72 -4.66
N GLY A 127 -10.76 -16.83 -3.99
CA GLY A 127 -11.72 -15.73 -3.88
C GLY A 127 -11.17 -14.52 -3.13
N HIS A 128 -10.37 -14.73 -2.07
CA HIS A 128 -9.65 -13.63 -1.40
C HIS A 128 -8.66 -12.94 -2.35
N ARG A 129 -7.90 -13.70 -3.15
CA ARG A 129 -7.03 -13.12 -4.19
C ARG A 129 -7.80 -12.22 -5.15
N GLN A 130 -8.94 -12.70 -5.68
CA GLN A 130 -9.77 -11.93 -6.60
C GLN A 130 -10.26 -10.62 -5.97
N ILE A 131 -10.70 -10.65 -4.71
CA ILE A 131 -11.10 -9.44 -3.96
C ILE A 131 -9.93 -8.46 -3.84
N TYR A 132 -8.74 -8.94 -3.49
CA TYR A 132 -7.57 -8.06 -3.35
C TYR A 132 -7.15 -7.43 -4.67
N GLU A 133 -7.13 -8.20 -5.75
CA GLU A 133 -6.82 -7.69 -7.09
C GLU A 133 -7.84 -6.65 -7.56
N GLU A 134 -9.14 -6.87 -7.31
CA GLU A 134 -10.20 -5.93 -7.68
C GLU A 134 -10.05 -4.58 -6.94
N ILE A 135 -9.77 -4.61 -5.63
CA ILE A 135 -9.52 -3.40 -4.85
C ILE A 135 -8.24 -2.71 -5.32
N TYR A 136 -7.19 -3.47 -5.60
CA TYR A 136 -5.93 -2.95 -6.13
C TYR A 136 -6.07 -2.32 -7.52
N GLY A 137 -7.10 -2.71 -8.28
CA GLY A 137 -7.49 -2.06 -9.54
C GLY A 137 -7.57 -0.54 -9.43
N ASN A 138 -8.11 -0.03 -8.31
CA ASN A 138 -8.28 1.41 -8.05
C ASN A 138 -7.15 2.05 -7.22
N ALA A 139 -6.16 1.29 -6.78
CA ALA A 139 -5.14 1.77 -5.84
C ALA A 139 -4.32 2.95 -6.37
N GLU A 140 -4.02 2.97 -7.66
CA GLU A 140 -3.29 4.08 -8.31
C GLU A 140 -4.04 5.41 -8.21
N LYS A 141 -5.34 5.41 -8.52
CA LYS A 141 -6.17 6.60 -8.44
C LYS A 141 -6.28 7.11 -7.00
N THR A 142 -6.44 6.21 -6.04
CA THR A 142 -6.46 6.58 -4.62
C THR A 142 -5.11 7.16 -4.20
N ALA A 143 -3.99 6.51 -4.54
CA ALA A 143 -2.65 7.00 -4.20
C ALA A 143 -2.38 8.38 -4.82
N GLN A 144 -2.73 8.57 -6.10
CA GLN A 144 -2.56 9.84 -6.80
C GLN A 144 -3.32 10.97 -6.11
N ARG A 145 -4.60 10.74 -5.78
CA ARG A 145 -5.43 11.75 -5.10
C ARG A 145 -4.85 12.11 -3.74
N GLN A 146 -4.51 11.11 -2.92
CA GLN A 146 -3.99 11.34 -1.57
C GLN A 146 -2.60 12.02 -1.60
N ALA A 147 -1.75 11.68 -2.57
CA ALA A 147 -0.46 12.34 -2.75
C ALA A 147 -0.62 13.79 -3.24
N GLN A 148 -1.56 14.05 -4.14
CA GLN A 148 -1.83 15.41 -4.64
C GLN A 148 -2.25 16.35 -3.51
N GLU A 149 -3.10 15.88 -2.58
CA GLU A 149 -3.54 16.66 -1.41
C GLU A 149 -2.35 17.07 -0.51
N LEU A 150 -1.28 16.26 -0.45
CA LEU A 150 -0.11 16.55 0.38
C LEU A 150 0.82 17.63 -0.20
N LEU A 151 0.71 17.95 -1.50
CA LEU A 151 1.56 18.98 -2.12
C LEU A 151 1.28 20.40 -1.62
N ASP A 152 0.05 20.63 -1.16
CA ASP A 152 -0.38 21.92 -0.63
C ASP A 152 -0.10 22.06 0.88
N GLU A 153 0.41 21.00 1.50
CA GLU A 153 0.69 20.94 2.93
C GLU A 153 2.16 21.27 3.24
N THR A 154 2.40 21.66 4.49
CA THR A 154 3.75 21.87 5.02
C THR A 154 3.98 21.01 6.25
N PHE A 155 5.22 20.55 6.40
CA PHE A 155 5.62 19.63 7.46
C PHE A 155 6.78 20.21 8.23
N ILE A 156 6.69 20.16 9.55
CA ILE A 156 7.79 20.59 10.43
C ILE A 156 8.65 19.38 10.75
N GLY A 157 9.89 19.44 10.30
CA GLY A 157 10.94 18.50 10.64
C GLY A 157 11.86 19.04 11.73
N GLN A 158 12.33 18.17 12.61
CA GLN A 158 13.22 18.53 13.72
C GLN A 158 14.48 17.66 13.73
N GLY A 159 15.62 18.29 14.02
CA GLY A 159 16.91 17.60 14.09
C GLY A 159 18.03 18.51 14.58
N LYS A 160 19.21 17.94 14.87
CA LYS A 160 20.44 18.68 15.13
C LYS A 160 21.06 19.23 13.84
N THR A 161 20.68 18.66 12.71
CA THR A 161 21.09 19.10 11.37
C THR A 161 19.86 19.29 10.47
N LEU A 162 20.04 20.01 9.36
CA LEU A 162 19.01 20.12 8.33
C LEU A 162 18.61 18.76 7.76
N GLU A 163 19.56 17.83 7.63
CA GLU A 163 19.28 16.51 7.07
C GLU A 163 18.46 15.65 8.02
N GLU A 164 18.77 15.65 9.31
CA GLU A 164 17.93 15.01 10.33
C GLU A 164 16.51 15.59 10.34
N ALA A 165 16.38 16.92 10.23
CA ALA A 165 15.08 17.55 10.13
C ALA A 165 14.31 17.16 8.85
N LYS A 166 15.00 17.02 7.71
CA LYS A 166 14.37 16.52 6.48
C LYS A 166 13.90 15.08 6.62
N ASP A 167 14.70 14.21 7.23
CA ASP A 167 14.34 12.80 7.43
C ASP A 167 13.14 12.65 8.35
N ASP A 168 13.08 13.43 9.43
CA ASP A 168 11.91 13.52 10.30
C ASP A 168 10.66 14.02 9.54
N ALA A 169 10.80 15.06 8.71
CA ALA A 169 9.70 15.54 7.87
C ALA A 169 9.24 14.49 6.85
N LYS A 170 10.16 13.81 6.17
CA LYS A 170 9.86 12.70 5.24
C LYS A 170 9.13 11.56 5.94
N ALA A 171 9.57 11.18 7.15
CA ALA A 171 8.90 10.16 7.94
C ALA A 171 7.45 10.57 8.27
N LYS A 172 7.22 11.82 8.68
CA LYS A 172 5.88 12.37 8.94
C LYS A 172 4.99 12.36 7.70
N ILE A 173 5.52 12.79 6.55
CA ILE A 173 4.80 12.76 5.27
C ILE A 173 4.46 11.31 4.88
N GLY A 174 5.42 10.40 5.01
CA GLY A 174 5.21 8.98 4.75
C GLY A 174 4.12 8.39 5.64
N MET A 175 4.12 8.71 6.95
CA MET A 175 3.07 8.31 7.88
C MET A 175 1.71 8.92 7.51
N GLU A 176 1.65 10.16 7.07
CA GLU A 176 0.40 10.81 6.70
C GLU A 176 -0.19 10.20 5.41
N LEU A 177 0.65 9.96 4.40
CA LEU A 177 0.24 9.22 3.20
C LEU A 177 -0.21 7.81 3.57
N ASN A 178 0.51 7.11 4.45
CA ASN A 178 0.10 5.81 4.98
C ASN A 178 -1.29 5.88 5.60
N ARG A 179 -1.52 6.86 6.46
CA ARG A 179 -2.77 7.03 7.17
C ARG A 179 -3.91 7.26 6.19
N ARG A 180 -3.73 8.11 5.16
CA ARG A 180 -4.78 8.41 4.19
C ARG A 180 -5.04 7.26 3.21
N TYR A 181 -4.01 6.86 2.46
CA TYR A 181 -4.10 5.79 1.46
C TYR A 181 -4.38 4.44 2.12
N GLY A 182 -3.63 4.11 3.17
CA GLY A 182 -3.77 2.85 3.90
C GLY A 182 -5.12 2.74 4.59
N HIS A 183 -5.62 3.80 5.25
CA HIS A 183 -6.96 3.74 5.84
C HIS A 183 -8.03 3.46 4.76
N GLU A 184 -7.99 4.15 3.64
CA GLU A 184 -9.00 3.98 2.58
C GLU A 184 -8.98 2.57 1.98
N ILE A 185 -7.81 2.09 1.55
CA ILE A 185 -7.68 0.78 0.91
C ILE A 185 -7.84 -0.36 1.92
N LEU A 186 -7.18 -0.29 3.08
CA LEU A 186 -7.19 -1.38 4.05
C LEU A 186 -8.53 -1.51 4.76
N THR A 187 -9.18 -0.40 5.12
CA THR A 187 -10.52 -0.47 5.72
C THR A 187 -11.51 -1.06 4.74
N TYR A 188 -11.44 -0.70 3.46
CA TYR A 188 -12.32 -1.28 2.44
C TYR A 188 -12.02 -2.76 2.18
N ALA A 189 -10.74 -3.13 2.04
CA ALA A 189 -10.33 -4.52 1.87
C ALA A 189 -10.79 -5.40 3.02
N ASN A 190 -10.52 -5.00 4.26
CA ASN A 190 -10.95 -5.75 5.44
C ASN A 190 -12.47 -5.92 5.51
N LEU A 191 -13.23 -4.89 5.12
CA LEU A 191 -14.69 -4.98 5.08
C LEU A 191 -15.16 -6.00 4.04
N VAL A 192 -14.68 -5.90 2.79
CA VAL A 192 -15.11 -6.80 1.71
C VAL A 192 -14.74 -8.26 2.02
N THR A 193 -13.51 -8.51 2.48
CA THR A 193 -13.07 -9.86 2.84
C THR A 193 -13.86 -10.43 4.03
N GLN A 194 -14.22 -9.61 5.02
CA GLN A 194 -15.04 -10.07 6.14
C GLN A 194 -16.44 -10.45 5.68
N LEU A 195 -17.05 -9.65 4.80
CA LEU A 195 -18.34 -9.97 4.20
C LEU A 195 -18.27 -11.26 3.37
N TYR A 196 -17.17 -11.47 2.66
CA TYR A 196 -16.91 -12.68 1.88
C TYR A 196 -16.76 -13.92 2.76
N ASP A 197 -15.97 -13.82 3.84
CA ASP A 197 -15.83 -14.88 4.83
C ASP A 197 -17.19 -15.23 5.45
N ASN A 198 -18.02 -14.24 5.78
CA ASN A 198 -19.36 -14.46 6.30
C ASN A 198 -20.27 -15.18 5.27
N ALA A 199 -20.26 -14.74 4.01
CA ALA A 199 -21.09 -15.30 2.94
C ALA A 199 -20.72 -16.76 2.60
N THR A 200 -19.42 -17.07 2.69
CA THR A 200 -18.88 -18.41 2.43
C THR A 200 -18.76 -19.27 3.70
N ARG A 201 -19.06 -18.71 4.88
CA ARG A 201 -18.75 -19.32 6.20
C ARG A 201 -17.31 -19.83 6.25
N SER A 202 -16.36 -18.97 5.87
CA SER A 202 -14.92 -19.27 5.77
C SER A 202 -14.67 -20.54 4.94
N GLY A 203 -15.27 -20.60 3.75
CA GLY A 203 -15.15 -21.73 2.84
C GLY A 203 -16.02 -22.96 3.16
N THR A 204 -16.77 -22.98 4.27
CA THR A 204 -17.60 -24.15 4.65
C THR A 204 -19.00 -24.15 4.02
N ASN A 205 -19.47 -23.07 3.40
CA ASN A 205 -20.77 -22.97 2.71
C ASN A 205 -20.66 -23.22 1.19
N ARG A 206 -21.74 -23.72 0.56
CA ARG A 206 -21.79 -24.10 -0.87
C ARG A 206 -22.02 -22.90 -1.80
N THR A 207 -21.99 -21.68 -1.27
CA THR A 207 -22.12 -20.45 -2.05
C THR A 207 -21.05 -20.43 -3.15
N PRO A 208 -21.42 -20.27 -4.43
CA PRO A 208 -20.45 -20.07 -5.49
C PRO A 208 -19.57 -18.85 -5.22
N VAL A 209 -18.25 -19.01 -5.35
CA VAL A 209 -17.26 -17.97 -5.01
C VAL A 209 -17.55 -16.64 -5.71
N PHE A 210 -17.84 -16.68 -7.02
CA PHE A 210 -18.14 -15.46 -7.79
C PHE A 210 -19.37 -14.69 -7.26
N LEU A 211 -20.40 -15.40 -6.79
CA LEU A 211 -21.58 -14.77 -6.19
C LEU A 211 -21.22 -14.16 -4.84
N ALA A 212 -20.46 -14.88 -4.01
CA ALA A 212 -20.02 -14.38 -2.71
C ALA A 212 -19.15 -13.13 -2.83
N ILE A 213 -18.23 -13.07 -3.81
CA ILE A 213 -17.42 -11.88 -4.09
C ILE A 213 -18.31 -10.70 -4.47
N ARG A 214 -19.17 -10.89 -5.47
CA ARG A 214 -20.06 -9.83 -5.96
C ARG A 214 -20.95 -9.25 -4.86
N GLU A 215 -21.60 -10.12 -4.07
CA GLU A 215 -22.44 -9.70 -2.95
C GLU A 215 -21.65 -8.95 -1.87
N SER A 216 -20.39 -9.35 -1.62
CA SER A 216 -19.53 -8.69 -0.63
C SER A 216 -19.16 -7.27 -1.06
N PHE A 217 -18.84 -7.06 -2.34
CA PHE A 217 -18.61 -5.72 -2.88
C PHE A 217 -19.87 -4.84 -2.84
N LEU A 218 -21.03 -5.39 -3.21
CA LEU A 218 -22.31 -4.67 -3.15
C LEU A 218 -22.65 -4.23 -1.72
N GLN A 219 -22.53 -5.14 -0.75
CA GLN A 219 -22.78 -4.82 0.66
C GLN A 219 -21.79 -3.79 1.20
N ALA A 220 -20.49 -3.92 0.89
CA ALA A 220 -19.48 -2.95 1.29
C ALA A 220 -19.76 -1.55 0.70
N TRP A 221 -20.23 -1.48 -0.54
CA TRP A 221 -20.63 -0.24 -1.19
C TRP A 221 -21.81 0.42 -0.47
N PHE A 222 -22.87 -0.33 -0.14
CA PHE A 222 -24.01 0.19 0.63
C PHE A 222 -23.59 0.71 2.01
N ILE A 223 -22.74 -0.03 2.74
CA ILE A 223 -22.22 0.39 4.06
C ILE A 223 -21.43 1.70 3.95
N ASN A 224 -20.64 1.87 2.90
CA ASN A 224 -19.87 3.10 2.70
C ASN A 224 -20.74 4.30 2.32
N LEU A 225 -21.85 4.10 1.62
CA LEU A 225 -22.80 5.18 1.30
C LEU A 225 -23.53 5.70 2.54
N THR A 226 -23.92 4.81 3.45
CA THR A 226 -24.67 5.20 4.66
C THR A 226 -23.79 5.89 5.71
N ARG A 227 -22.48 5.61 5.74
CA ARG A 227 -21.51 6.29 6.62
C ARG A 227 -21.12 7.70 6.18
N LYS A 228 -21.39 8.08 4.92
CA LYS A 228 -21.07 9.40 4.35
C LYS A 228 -22.22 10.40 4.45
N ARG A 229 -23.33 10.03 5.10
CA ARG A 229 -24.46 10.91 5.45
C ARG A 229 -24.39 11.25 6.93
#